data_AF-A0A1Y3ASE1-F1
#
_entry.id   AF-A0A1Y3ASE1-F1
#
_cell.length_a   1.000
_cell.length_b   1.000
_cell.length_c   1.000
_cell.angle_alpha   90.00
_cell.angle_beta   90.00
_cell.angle_gamma   90.00
#
_symmetry.space_group_name_H-M   'P 1'
#
loop_
_entity.id
_entity.type
_entity.pdbx_description
1 polymer ?
#
loop_
_entity_poly.entity_id
_entity_poly.type
_entity_poly.pdbx_seq_one_letter_code
_entity_poly.pdbx_strand_id
1 'polypeptide(L)'
;MIAFKKGYTFNFIEGEMWEKSPFTLMDCLQQRKRWLQGIFLVVHSKNIPLKIKFFLSMSLYAWATLPLSLANLIFAIIYPLPASDWCNFISTFVGALTFYLYIFGVFKSFEIEKIGYIKYSIILAAALLTIPLKAIIEIIAVIWGLLTNKHKFFVVQKQIQSTSTTPEKVFINGRMIEQVCN
;
A
#
# COMPACT_ATOMS: atom_id res chain seq x y z
N MET A 1 -13.77 15.90 -3.73
CA MET A 1 -13.96 17.23 -3.12
C MET A 1 -15.42 17.66 -3.04
N ILE A 2 -16.33 16.72 -2.79
CA ILE A 2 -17.76 17.06 -2.62
C ILE A 2 -17.96 17.76 -1.26
N ALA A 3 -17.27 17.29 -0.22
CA ALA A 3 -17.31 17.89 1.11
C ALA A 3 -16.72 19.31 1.17
N PHE A 4 -15.54 19.55 0.58
CA PHE A 4 -14.97 20.89 0.48
C PHE A 4 -15.89 21.87 -0.29
N LYS A 5 -16.53 21.41 -1.39
CA LYS A 5 -17.53 22.21 -2.11
C LYS A 5 -18.76 22.53 -1.25
N LYS A 6 -19.09 21.69 -0.27
CA LYS A 6 -20.17 21.91 0.70
C LYS A 6 -19.74 22.75 1.91
N GLY A 7 -18.52 23.29 1.91
CA GLY A 7 -18.01 24.14 2.99
C GLY A 7 -17.46 23.40 4.21
N TYR A 8 -17.33 22.07 4.14
CA TYR A 8 -16.73 21.31 5.25
C TYR A 8 -15.22 21.49 5.28
N THR A 9 -14.70 21.75 6.47
CA THR A 9 -13.27 21.77 6.78
C THR A 9 -12.83 20.43 7.34
N PHE A 10 -11.63 19.98 6.97
CA PHE A 10 -11.01 18.79 7.54
C PHE A 10 -9.87 19.24 8.43
N ASN A 11 -9.77 18.65 9.62
CA ASN A 11 -8.62 18.81 10.49
C ASN A 11 -8.01 17.44 10.80
N PHE A 12 -6.72 17.40 11.06
CA PHE A 12 -6.06 16.19 11.53
C PHE A 12 -6.30 16.06 13.03
N ILE A 13 -6.78 14.89 13.44
CA ILE A 13 -6.90 14.56 14.86
C ILE A 13 -5.60 13.88 15.25
N GLU A 14 -4.90 14.44 16.23
CA GLU A 14 -3.73 13.82 16.81
C GLU A 14 -4.19 12.61 17.64
N GLY A 15 -3.82 11.41 17.19
CA GLY A 15 -4.18 10.16 17.83
C GLY A 15 -3.41 8.99 17.23
N GLU A 16 -3.25 7.92 18.01
CA GLU A 16 -2.58 6.70 17.57
C GLU A 16 -3.60 5.72 16.98
N MET A 17 -3.42 5.40 15.69
CA MET A 17 -4.23 4.37 15.03
C MET A 17 -3.51 3.02 15.12
N TRP A 18 -4.04 2.12 15.97
CA TRP A 18 -3.55 0.75 16.11
C TRP A 18 -4.08 -0.13 14.97
N GLU A 19 -3.48 0.00 13.79
CA GLU A 19 -3.83 -0.85 12.64
C GLU A 19 -2.95 -2.11 12.57
N LYS A 20 -3.59 -3.27 12.38
CA LYS A 20 -2.89 -4.52 12.07
C LYS A 20 -2.46 -4.54 10.61
N SER A 21 -1.15 -4.75 10.39
CA SER A 21 -0.58 -5.01 9.07
C SER A 21 -1.04 -6.37 8.53
N PRO A 22 -1.02 -6.58 7.20
CA PRO A 22 -1.27 -7.90 6.62
C PRO A 22 -0.30 -8.94 7.20
N PHE A 23 -0.83 -10.13 7.53
CA PHE A 23 -0.05 -11.23 8.11
C PHE A 23 0.57 -12.14 7.04
N THR A 24 0.04 -12.09 5.81
CA THR A 24 0.53 -12.89 4.68
C THR A 24 0.99 -12.03 3.50
N LEU A 25 1.89 -12.57 2.68
CA LEU A 25 2.34 -11.92 1.44
C LEU A 25 1.19 -11.70 0.44
N MET A 26 0.23 -12.63 0.40
CA MET A 26 -0.95 -12.52 -0.45
C MET A 26 -1.84 -11.34 -0.03
N ASP A 27 -2.04 -11.14 1.27
CA ASP A 27 -2.80 -9.99 1.78
C ASP A 27 -2.10 -8.67 1.45
N CYS A 28 -0.76 -8.63 1.55
CA CYS A 28 0.05 -7.47 1.16
C CYS A 28 -0.12 -7.15 -0.34
N LEU A 29 -0.03 -8.16 -1.22
CA LEU A 29 -0.25 -8.01 -2.65
C LEU A 29 -1.66 -7.47 -2.96
N GLN A 30 -2.68 -8.02 -2.31
CA GLN A 30 -4.05 -7.56 -2.48
C GLN A 30 -4.25 -6.12 -1.99
N GLN A 31 -3.60 -5.74 -0.89
CA GLN A 31 -3.63 -4.37 -0.37
C GLN A 31 -2.98 -3.39 -1.36
N ARG A 32 -1.81 -3.73 -1.91
CA ARG A 32 -1.12 -2.92 -2.91
C ARG A 32 -1.90 -2.81 -4.22
N LYS A 33 -2.48 -3.92 -4.67
CA LYS A 33 -3.41 -3.95 -5.81
C LYS A 33 -4.58 -2.97 -5.59
N ARG A 34 -5.20 -3.00 -4.41
CA ARG A 34 -6.32 -2.11 -4.05
C ARG A 34 -5.90 -0.64 -4.07
N TRP A 35 -4.71 -0.31 -3.55
CA TRP A 35 -4.20 1.06 -3.57
C TRP A 35 -4.01 1.57 -5.00
N LEU A 36 -3.39 0.78 -5.88
CA LEU A 36 -3.20 1.16 -7.28
C LEU A 36 -4.53 1.35 -8.01
N GLN A 37 -5.48 0.43 -7.84
CA GLN A 37 -6.80 0.53 -8.45
C GLN A 37 -7.60 1.73 -7.91
N GLY A 38 -7.53 2.00 -6.60
CA GLY A 38 -8.19 3.14 -5.97
C GLY A 38 -7.66 4.48 -6.50
N ILE A 39 -6.34 4.64 -6.52
CA ILE A 39 -5.71 5.84 -7.07
C ILE A 39 -6.02 6.00 -8.56
N PHE A 40 -5.99 4.90 -9.33
CA PHE A 40 -6.37 4.91 -10.74
C PHE A 40 -7.78 5.46 -10.96
N LEU A 41 -8.77 5.00 -10.19
CA LEU A 41 -10.15 5.49 -10.28
C LEU A 41 -10.26 6.98 -9.90
N VAL A 42 -9.54 7.41 -8.87
CA VAL A 42 -9.53 8.81 -8.42
C VAL A 42 -8.95 9.73 -9.51
N VAL A 43 -7.83 9.35 -10.11
CA VAL A 43 -7.16 10.12 -11.16
C VAL A 43 -8.04 10.24 -12.42
N HIS A 44 -8.74 9.17 -12.79
CA HIS A 44 -9.60 9.16 -13.99
C HIS A 44 -11.03 9.67 -13.74
N SER A 45 -11.40 9.97 -12.49
CA SER A 45 -12.72 10.54 -12.18
C SER A 45 -12.85 11.97 -12.70
N LYS A 46 -13.95 12.26 -13.39
CA LYS A 46 -14.34 13.62 -13.84
C LYS A 46 -14.83 14.50 -12.67
N ASN A 47 -15.21 13.89 -11.55
CA ASN A 47 -15.79 14.58 -10.40
C ASN A 47 -14.75 15.33 -9.54
N ILE A 48 -13.46 15.15 -9.82
CA ILE A 48 -12.35 15.70 -9.04
C ILE A 48 -11.52 16.63 -9.94
N PRO A 49 -11.28 17.89 -9.54
CA PRO A 49 -10.55 18.84 -10.37
C PRO A 49 -9.09 18.45 -10.53
N LEU A 50 -8.56 18.70 -11.73
CA LEU A 50 -7.22 18.30 -12.17
C LEU A 50 -6.09 18.82 -11.27
N LYS A 51 -6.21 20.05 -10.76
CA LYS A 51 -5.18 20.69 -9.92
C LYS A 51 -4.83 19.85 -8.68
N ILE A 52 -5.82 19.20 -8.07
CA ILE A 52 -5.61 18.44 -6.82
C ILE A 52 -5.08 17.04 -7.12
N LYS A 53 -5.52 16.45 -8.24
CA LYS A 53 -5.06 15.12 -8.64
C LYS A 53 -3.73 15.13 -9.40
N PHE A 54 -3.13 16.30 -9.66
CA PHE A 54 -1.87 16.40 -10.40
C PHE A 54 -0.74 15.60 -9.72
N PHE A 55 -0.42 15.90 -8.46
CA PHE A 55 0.59 15.14 -7.71
C PHE A 55 0.25 13.66 -7.56
N LEU A 56 -1.04 13.36 -7.36
CA LEU A 56 -1.52 11.97 -7.27
C LEU A 56 -1.36 11.21 -8.60
N SER A 57 -1.59 11.89 -9.73
CA SER A 57 -1.38 11.31 -11.06
C SER A 57 0.10 11.07 -11.36
N MET A 58 0.99 12.01 -11.00
CA MET A 58 2.44 11.80 -11.14
C MET A 58 2.89 10.59 -10.32
N SER A 59 2.44 10.48 -9.07
CA SER A 59 2.74 9.33 -8.22
C SER A 59 2.18 8.01 -8.78
N LEU A 60 0.96 8.01 -9.32
CA LEU A 60 0.36 6.83 -9.95
C LEU A 60 1.17 6.36 -11.16
N TYR A 61 1.52 7.28 -12.07
CA TYR A 61 2.26 6.91 -13.28
C TYR A 61 3.69 6.51 -12.96
N ALA A 62 4.36 7.18 -12.03
CA ALA A 62 5.68 6.76 -11.54
C ALA A 62 5.64 5.32 -10.98
N TRP A 63 4.57 4.98 -10.24
CA TRP A 63 4.39 3.62 -9.73
C TRP A 63 4.03 2.62 -10.82
N ALA A 64 3.20 3.00 -11.79
CA ALA A 64 2.81 2.15 -12.91
C ALA A 64 3.98 1.86 -13.88
N THR A 65 4.93 2.77 -14.01
CA THR A 65 6.14 2.60 -14.84
C THR A 65 7.27 1.85 -14.13
N LEU A 66 7.07 1.43 -12.88
CA LEU A 66 8.08 0.73 -12.09
C LEU A 66 8.50 -0.63 -12.70
N PRO A 67 7.58 -1.50 -13.18
CA PRO A 67 7.97 -2.73 -13.87
C PRO A 67 8.82 -2.49 -15.12
N LEU A 68 8.48 -1.45 -15.90
CA LEU A 68 9.21 -1.09 -17.10
C LEU A 68 10.60 -0.55 -16.78
N SER A 69 10.72 0.29 -15.75
CA SER A 69 11.99 0.87 -15.32
C SER A 69 12.96 -0.20 -14.80
N LEU A 70 12.46 -1.18 -14.05
CA LEU A 70 13.30 -2.28 -13.57
C LEU A 70 13.68 -3.24 -14.71
N ALA A 71 12.76 -3.52 -15.63
CA ALA A 71 13.07 -4.30 -16.82
C ALA A 71 14.17 -3.61 -17.66
N ASN A 72 14.10 -2.29 -17.83
CA ASN A 72 15.13 -1.52 -18.52
C ASN A 72 16.49 -1.62 -17.82
N LEU A 73 16.53 -1.59 -16.49
CA LEU A 73 17.78 -1.78 -15.73
C LEU A 73 18.38 -3.17 -15.96
N ILE A 74 17.56 -4.22 -15.93
CA ILE A 74 18.00 -5.60 -16.19
C ILE A 74 18.50 -5.73 -17.63
N PHE A 75 17.75 -5.18 -18.60
CA PHE A 75 18.16 -5.22 -20.00
C PHE A 75 19.44 -4.43 -20.25
N ALA A 76 19.65 -3.28 -19.61
CA ALA A 76 20.87 -2.49 -19.75
C ALA A 76 22.13 -3.25 -19.30
N ILE A 77 22.02 -4.15 -18.32
CA ILE A 77 23.12 -5.01 -17.86
C ILE A 77 23.45 -6.08 -18.91
N ILE A 78 22.43 -6.64 -19.58
CA ILE A 78 22.60 -7.75 -20.55
C ILE A 78 22.95 -7.22 -21.95
N TYR A 79 22.32 -6.11 -22.34
CA TYR A 79 22.46 -5.45 -23.64
C TYR A 79 22.60 -3.94 -23.40
N PRO A 80 23.74 -3.30 -23.74
CA PRO A 80 23.89 -1.86 -23.61
C PRO A 80 23.01 -1.14 -24.64
N LEU A 81 21.75 -0.94 -24.29
CA LEU A 81 20.77 -0.20 -25.08
C LEU A 81 21.02 1.30 -24.89
N PRO A 82 21.08 2.10 -25.97
CA PRO A 82 21.10 3.54 -25.87
C PRO A 82 19.75 4.04 -25.35
N ALA A 83 19.62 4.18 -24.03
CA ALA A 83 18.46 4.80 -23.41
C ALA A 83 18.58 6.34 -23.50
N SER A 84 17.45 7.01 -23.72
CA SER A 84 17.39 8.48 -23.69
C SER A 84 17.80 9.01 -22.32
N ASP A 85 18.69 10.00 -22.28
CA ASP A 85 19.22 10.61 -21.06
C ASP A 85 18.10 11.13 -20.14
N TRP A 86 17.02 11.66 -20.72
CA TRP A 86 15.86 12.13 -19.97
C TRP A 86 15.14 11.00 -19.22
N CYS A 87 14.97 9.85 -19.86
CA CYS A 87 14.34 8.69 -19.22
C CYS A 87 15.22 8.15 -18.08
N ASN A 88 16.53 8.10 -18.29
CA ASN A 88 17.50 7.71 -17.26
C ASN A 88 17.46 8.67 -16.07
N PHE A 89 17.42 9.99 -16.33
CA PHE A 89 17.34 11.00 -15.28
C PHE A 89 16.06 10.86 -14.44
N ILE A 90 14.89 10.78 -15.08
CA ILE A 90 13.60 10.64 -14.39
C ILE A 90 13.53 9.32 -13.61
N SER A 91 13.94 8.21 -14.22
CA SER A 91 14.00 6.90 -13.58
C SER A 91 14.90 6.91 -12.34
N THR A 92 16.10 7.48 -12.47
CA THR A 92 17.07 7.58 -11.37
C THR A 92 16.54 8.49 -10.26
N PHE A 93 15.90 9.61 -10.60
CA PHE A 93 15.28 10.51 -9.63
C PHE A 93 14.17 9.83 -8.84
N VAL A 94 13.24 9.13 -9.51
CA VAL A 94 12.16 8.37 -8.85
C VAL A 94 12.72 7.25 -7.97
N GLY A 95 13.75 6.55 -8.45
CA GLY A 95 14.48 5.54 -7.69
C GLY A 95 15.09 6.13 -6.42
N ALA A 96 15.90 7.18 -6.55
CA ALA A 96 16.55 7.86 -5.44
C ALA A 96 15.54 8.38 -4.39
N LEU A 97 14.44 9.00 -4.84
CA LEU A 97 13.36 9.45 -3.96
C LEU A 97 12.74 8.28 -3.19
N THR A 98 12.53 7.14 -3.85
CA THR A 98 11.97 5.92 -3.23
C THR A 98 12.92 5.36 -2.16
N PHE A 99 14.22 5.28 -2.45
CA PHE A 99 15.23 4.85 -1.49
C PHE A 99 15.30 5.82 -0.29
N TYR A 100 15.32 7.12 -0.56
CA TYR A 100 15.34 8.15 0.48
C TYR A 100 14.13 8.04 1.41
N LEU A 101 12.92 7.99 0.86
CA LEU A 101 11.68 7.88 1.65
C LEU A 101 11.62 6.59 2.46
N TYR A 102 12.17 5.49 1.93
CA TYR A 102 12.24 4.23 2.64
C TYR A 102 13.18 4.32 3.85
N ILE A 103 14.40 4.84 3.66
CA ILE A 103 15.37 5.05 4.74
C ILE A 103 14.83 6.05 5.78
N PHE A 104 14.24 7.16 5.32
CA PHE A 104 13.61 8.15 6.18
C PHE A 104 12.47 7.54 7.02
N GLY A 105 11.68 6.64 6.43
CA GLY A 105 10.66 5.87 7.13
C GLY A 105 11.25 5.06 8.29
N VAL A 106 12.37 4.37 8.06
CA VAL A 106 13.07 3.61 9.12
C VAL A 106 13.53 4.54 10.25
N PHE A 107 14.15 5.67 9.93
CA PHE A 107 14.56 6.68 10.92
C PHE A 107 13.37 7.20 11.74
N LYS A 108 12.21 7.39 11.11
CA LYS A 108 11.03 7.91 11.80
C LYS A 108 10.29 6.84 12.61
N SER A 109 10.34 5.58 12.20
CA SER A 109 9.69 4.46 12.88
C SER A 109 10.43 4.00 14.14
N PHE A 110 11.76 4.13 14.17
CA PHE A 110 12.57 3.62 15.26
C PHE A 110 13.30 4.76 15.97
N GLU A 111 12.91 5.05 17.21
CA GLU A 111 13.62 6.00 18.06
C GLU A 111 14.95 5.39 18.54
N ILE A 112 16.06 6.01 18.17
CA ILE A 112 17.43 5.53 18.46
C ILE A 112 17.65 5.38 19.97
N GLU A 113 17.09 6.30 20.76
CA GLU A 113 17.22 6.35 22.21
C GLU A 113 16.63 5.12 22.92
N LYS A 114 15.57 4.53 22.37
CA LYS A 114 14.88 3.37 22.97
C LYS A 114 15.53 2.03 22.62
N ILE A 115 16.22 1.94 21.48
CA ILE A 115 16.70 0.67 20.91
C ILE A 115 18.21 0.49 21.07
N GLY A 116 18.98 1.58 21.04
CA GLY A 116 20.43 1.59 21.06
C GLY A 116 21.08 1.40 19.68
N TYR A 117 22.27 1.98 19.50
CA TYR A 117 22.93 2.13 18.19
C TYR A 117 23.22 0.83 17.42
N ILE A 118 23.58 -0.25 18.12
CA ILE A 118 23.93 -1.53 17.47
C ILE A 118 22.68 -2.20 16.89
N LYS A 119 21.61 -2.31 17.69
CA LYS A 119 20.34 -2.88 17.25
C LYS A 119 19.73 -2.03 16.14
N TYR A 120 19.84 -0.71 16.25
CA TYR A 120 19.42 0.22 15.22
C TYR A 120 20.14 -0.04 13.87
N SER A 121 21.46 -0.24 13.90
CA SER A 121 22.24 -0.54 12.69
C SER A 121 21.84 -1.87 12.04
N ILE A 122 21.56 -2.89 12.85
CA ILE A 122 21.07 -4.19 12.36
C ILE A 122 19.70 -4.04 11.70
N ILE A 123 18.77 -3.28 12.31
CA ILE A 123 17.44 -3.01 11.75
C ILE A 123 17.55 -2.25 10.43
N LEU A 124 18.44 -1.25 10.36
CA LEU A 124 18.67 -0.50 9.12
C LEU A 124 19.22 -1.41 8.01
N ALA A 125 20.21 -2.26 8.31
CA ALA A 125 20.74 -3.23 7.36
C ALA A 125 19.68 -4.24 6.90
N ALA A 126 18.86 -4.75 7.83
CA ALA A 126 17.75 -5.64 7.51
C ALA A 126 16.72 -4.95 6.61
N ALA A 127 16.36 -3.70 6.90
CA ALA A 127 15.44 -2.91 6.08
C ALA A 127 15.98 -2.76 4.65
N LEU A 128 17.26 -2.40 4.48
CA LEU A 128 17.90 -2.30 3.16
C LEU A 128 17.87 -3.63 2.40
N LEU A 129 18.10 -4.75 3.09
CA LEU A 129 18.04 -6.09 2.49
C LEU A 129 16.63 -6.46 2.01
N THR A 130 15.58 -5.89 2.61
CA THR A 130 14.19 -6.16 2.18
C THR A 130 13.75 -5.36 0.93
N ILE A 131 14.52 -4.37 0.47
CA ILE A 131 14.20 -3.56 -0.71
C ILE A 131 13.99 -4.40 -1.99
N PRO A 132 14.86 -5.35 -2.37
CA PRO A 132 14.63 -6.19 -3.55
C PRO A 132 13.34 -7.03 -3.43
N LEU A 133 13.06 -7.59 -2.24
CA LEU A 133 11.83 -8.34 -1.99
C LEU A 133 10.59 -7.43 -2.15
N LYS A 134 10.63 -6.22 -1.61
CA LYS A 134 9.59 -5.20 -1.80
C LYS A 134 9.38 -4.90 -3.28
N ALA A 135 10.45 -4.70 -4.04
CA ALA A 135 10.36 -4.38 -5.47
C ALA A 135 9.66 -5.49 -6.27
N ILE A 136 9.95 -6.76 -5.98
CA ILE A 136 9.28 -7.92 -6.59
C ILE A 136 7.78 -7.90 -6.28
N ILE A 137 7.42 -7.72 -5.00
CA ILE A 137 6.01 -7.64 -4.56
C ILE A 137 5.29 -6.50 -5.27
N GLU A 138 5.93 -5.34 -5.40
CA GLU A 138 5.35 -4.18 -6.08
C GLU A 138 5.13 -4.44 -7.57
N ILE A 139 6.07 -5.08 -8.27
CA ILE A 139 5.91 -5.42 -9.70
C ILE A 139 4.74 -6.36 -9.90
N ILE A 140 4.65 -7.43 -9.10
CA ILE A 140 3.54 -8.38 -9.16
C ILE A 140 2.21 -7.66 -8.90
N ALA A 141 2.16 -6.80 -7.88
CA ALA A 141 0.96 -6.04 -7.54
C ALA A 141 0.54 -5.05 -8.64
N VAL A 142 1.50 -4.39 -9.30
CA VAL A 142 1.23 -3.45 -10.41
C VAL A 142 0.70 -4.19 -11.63
N ILE A 143 1.39 -5.25 -12.07
CA ILE A 143 0.95 -6.06 -13.22
C ILE A 143 -0.45 -6.62 -12.95
N TRP A 144 -0.65 -7.21 -11.76
CA TRP A 144 -1.95 -7.76 -11.38
C TRP A 144 -3.03 -6.68 -11.28
N GLY A 145 -2.71 -5.50 -10.75
CA GLY A 145 -3.63 -4.36 -10.64
C GLY A 145 -4.03 -3.75 -11.99
N LEU A 146 -3.11 -3.73 -12.96
CA LEU A 146 -3.37 -3.25 -14.33
C LEU A 146 -4.21 -4.26 -15.13
N LEU A 147 -3.96 -5.56 -14.96
CA LEU A 147 -4.68 -6.64 -15.68
C LEU A 147 -6.04 -7.00 -15.06
N THR A 148 -6.28 -6.67 -13.79
CA THR A 148 -7.54 -6.98 -13.10
C THR A 148 -8.62 -5.92 -13.34
N ASN A 149 -9.86 -6.36 -13.50
CA ASN A 149 -11.03 -5.47 -13.56
C ASN A 149 -11.10 -4.51 -12.37
N LYS A 150 -11.18 -3.21 -12.68
CA LYS A 150 -11.02 -2.09 -11.73
C LYS A 150 -12.22 -1.86 -10.80
N HIS A 151 -13.33 -2.56 -11.04
CA HIS A 151 -14.61 -2.34 -10.35
C HIS A 151 -14.98 -3.43 -9.33
N LYS A 152 -14.12 -4.44 -9.12
CA LYS A 152 -14.32 -5.47 -8.07
C LYS A 152 -13.17 -5.41 -7.08
N PHE A 153 -13.42 -4.81 -5.93
CA PHE A 153 -12.46 -4.79 -4.82
C PHE A 153 -12.66 -6.03 -3.96
N PHE A 154 -11.66 -6.91 -3.95
CA PHE A 154 -11.57 -7.90 -2.87
C PHE A 154 -11.33 -7.13 -1.58
N VAL A 155 -12.03 -7.45 -0.49
CA VAL A 155 -11.82 -6.88 0.85
C VAL A 155 -11.21 -7.98 1.70
N VAL A 156 -10.03 -7.74 2.26
CA VAL A 156 -9.41 -8.71 3.18
C VAL A 156 -10.29 -8.75 4.43
N GLN A 157 -10.89 -9.90 4.70
CA GLN A 157 -11.66 -10.12 5.91
C GLN A 157 -10.69 -10.22 7.08
N LYS A 158 -10.52 -9.12 7.83
CA LYS A 158 -9.68 -9.07 9.03
C LYS A 158 -10.34 -9.72 10.26
N GLN A 159 -11.46 -10.41 10.07
CA GLN A 159 -12.17 -11.08 11.15
C GLN A 159 -11.40 -12.35 11.49
N ILE A 160 -11.03 -12.50 12.76
CA ILE A 160 -10.65 -13.82 13.29
C ILE A 160 -11.89 -14.67 13.03
N GLN A 161 -11.72 -15.81 12.35
CA GLN A 161 -12.76 -16.81 12.28
C GLN A 161 -12.99 -17.23 13.73
N SER A 162 -13.93 -16.57 14.41
CA SER A 162 -14.41 -17.00 15.71
C SER A 162 -14.97 -18.38 15.42
N THR A 163 -14.19 -19.39 15.79
CA THR A 163 -14.56 -20.80 15.76
C THR A 163 -15.98 -20.84 16.26
N SER A 164 -16.91 -21.11 15.33
CA SER A 164 -18.33 -21.39 15.57
C SER A 164 -18.83 -20.96 16.95
N THR A 165 -19.51 -19.82 17.04
CA THR A 165 -20.54 -19.64 18.07
C THR A 165 -21.54 -20.77 17.85
N THR A 166 -21.29 -21.92 18.49
CA THR A 166 -22.35 -22.88 18.79
C THR A 166 -23.44 -22.04 19.44
N PRO A 167 -24.68 -22.03 18.93
CA PRO A 167 -25.74 -21.29 19.59
C PRO A 167 -25.82 -21.82 21.02
N GLU A 168 -25.50 -20.97 21.98
CA GLU A 168 -25.64 -21.29 23.39
C GLU A 168 -27.13 -21.43 23.63
N LYS A 169 -27.60 -22.69 23.64
CA LYS A 169 -28.97 -23.05 23.97
C LYS A 169 -29.17 -22.77 25.46
N VAL A 170 -29.52 -21.54 25.80
CA VAL A 170 -29.91 -21.20 27.16
C VAL A 170 -31.30 -21.80 27.40
N PHE A 171 -31.36 -22.81 28.26
CA PHE A 171 -32.62 -23.38 28.74
C PHE A 171 -33.17 -22.49 29.86
N ILE A 172 -34.26 -21.78 29.59
CA ILE A 172 -35.04 -21.10 30.63
C ILE A 172 -36.41 -21.75 30.69
N ASN A 173 -36.79 -22.29 31.86
CA ASN A 173 -38.10 -22.90 32.13
C ASN A 173 -38.56 -23.96 31.09
N GLY A 174 -37.64 -24.82 30.63
CA GLY A 174 -38.00 -26.01 29.85
C GLY A 174 -38.46 -25.76 28.41
N ARG A 175 -38.29 -24.57 27.84
CA ARG A 175 -38.50 -24.31 26.40
C ARG A 175 -37.25 -23.74 25.74
N MET A 176 -36.94 -24.24 24.54
CA MET A 176 -35.91 -23.65 23.67
C MET A 176 -36.46 -22.39 23.01
N ILE A 177 -35.73 -21.29 23.10
CA ILE A 177 -36.03 -20.04 22.39
C ILE A 177 -34.81 -19.70 21.55
N GLU A 178 -34.99 -19.61 20.23
CA GLU A 178 -33.97 -19.07 19.31
C GLU A 178 -33.98 -17.54 19.43
N GLN A 179 -32.91 -16.96 20.00
CA GLN A 179 -32.69 -15.52 19.90
C GLN A 179 -32.10 -15.19 18.53
N VAL A 180 -32.94 -14.64 17.64
CA VAL A 180 -32.47 -13.92 16.46
C VAL A 180 -32.07 -12.52 16.93
N CYS A 181 -30.77 -12.27 17.08
CA CYS A 181 -30.26 -10.91 17.26
C CYS A 181 -30.37 -10.16 15.93
N ASN A 182 -31.13 -9.05 15.92
CA ASN A 182 -31.07 -8.02 14.88
C ASN A 182 -29.85 -7.12 15.06
#